data_AF-A0A2J8SNU6-F1
#
_entry.id   AF-A0A2J8SNU6-F1
#
_cell.length_a   1.000
_cell.length_b   1.000
_cell.length_c   1.000
_cell.angle_alpha   90.00
_cell.angle_beta   90.00
_cell.angle_gamma   90.00
#
_symmetry.space_group_name_H-M   'P 1'
#
loop_
_entity.id
_entity.type
_entity.pdbx_description
1 polymer ?
#
loop_
_entity_poly.entity_id
_entity_poly.type
_entity_poly.pdbx_seq_one_letter_code
_entity_poly.pdbx_strand_id
1 'polypeptide(L)' 'MLAPEGALNIHEKAWNAYPYCRTVITNEYMKEDFLIKIETWHKP' A
#
# COMPACT_ATOMS: atom_id res chain seq x y z
N MET A 1 -23.53 -6.39 9.61
CA MET A 1 -22.22 -5.71 9.68
C MET A 1 -21.35 -6.29 8.58
N LEU A 2 -20.84 -5.47 7.64
CA LEU A 2 -20.12 -5.94 6.44
C LEU A 2 -18.63 -6.23 6.70
N ALA A 3 -18.01 -5.50 7.62
CA ALA A 3 -16.61 -5.68 8.02
C ALA A 3 -16.40 -5.19 9.47
N PRO A 4 -15.39 -5.71 10.19
CA PRO A 4 -15.01 -5.23 11.51
C PRO A 4 -14.47 -3.80 11.45
N GLU A 5 -14.56 -3.09 12.58
CA GLU A 5 -14.07 -1.71 12.70
C GLU A 5 -12.58 -1.64 12.36
N GLY A 6 -12.19 -0.65 11.55
CA GLY A 6 -10.80 -0.46 11.10
C GLY A 6 -10.35 -1.33 9.92
N ALA A 7 -11.12 -2.35 9.51
CA ALA A 7 -10.77 -3.20 8.36
C ALA A 7 -10.75 -2.44 7.02
N LEU A 8 -11.45 -1.30 6.94
CA LEU A 8 -11.50 -0.44 5.77
C LEU A 8 -10.58 0.79 5.88
N ASN A 9 -9.82 0.94 6.97
CA ASN A 9 -8.86 2.02 7.13
C ASN A 9 -7.56 1.65 6.42
N ILE A 10 -7.34 2.26 5.26
CA ILE A 10 -6.19 1.99 4.41
C ILE A 10 -5.17 3.12 4.55
N HIS A 11 -3.90 2.77 4.74
CA HIS A 11 -2.79 3.72 4.78
C HIS A 11 -1.90 3.54 3.57
N GLU A 12 -1.76 4.60 2.78
CA GLU A 12 -0.90 4.64 1.60
C GLU A 12 0.39 5.42 1.89
N LYS A 13 1.53 4.86 1.46
CA LYS A 13 2.82 5.53 1.43
C LYS A 13 3.42 5.38 0.04
N ALA A 14 3.77 6.50 -0.59
CA ALA A 14 4.35 6.52 -1.92
C ALA A 14 5.72 7.20 -1.92
N TRP A 15 6.66 6.62 -2.65
CA TRP A 15 7.99 7.15 -2.92
C TRP A 15 8.19 7.21 -4.43
N ASN A 16 8.44 8.41 -4.94
CA ASN A 16 8.78 8.65 -6.34
C ASN A 16 10.26 9.03 -6.41
N ALA A 17 11.07 8.13 -6.97
CA ALA A 17 12.50 8.33 -7.13
C ALA A 17 12.91 7.80 -8.52
N TYR A 18 12.93 8.68 -9.52
CA TYR A 18 13.25 8.30 -10.90
C TYR A 18 14.50 7.41 -10.98
N PRO A 19 14.46 6.26 -11.69
CA PRO A 19 13.38 5.78 -12.56
C PRO A 19 12.34 4.89 -11.85
N TYR A 20 12.36 4.77 -10.53
CA TYR A 20 11.49 3.88 -9.76
C TYR A 20 10.41 4.64 -8.99
N CYS A 21 9.17 4.18 -9.09
CA CYS A 21 8.14 4.57 -8.13
C CYS A 21 7.73 3.35 -7.33
N ARG A 22 7.58 3.52 -6.02
CA ARG A 22 7.08 2.49 -5.12
C ARG A 22 5.93 3.07 -4.31
N THR A 23 4.79 2.39 -4.33
CA THR A 23 3.66 2.66 -3.44
C THR A 23 3.43 1.42 -2.58
N VAL A 24 3.29 1.64 -1.27
CA VAL A 24 2.97 0.62 -0.29
C VAL A 24 1.66 0.98 0.37
N ILE A 25 0.72 0.04 0.36
CA ILE A 25 -0.59 0.17 0.96
C ILE A 25 -0.69 -0.87 2.09
N THR A 26 -0.99 -0.41 3.29
CA THR A 26 -1.10 -1.23 4.51
C THR A 26 -2.41 -0.96 5.23
N ASN A 27 -2.81 -1.89 6.11
CA ASN A 27 -4.01 -1.76 6.94
C ASN A 27 -3.66 -2.11 8.40
N GLU A 28 -4.06 -1.26 9.34
CA GLU A 28 -3.72 -1.47 10.77
C GLU A 28 -4.44 -2.66 11.40
N TYR A 29 -5.64 -3.00 10.91
CA TYR A 29 -6.43 -4.11 11.41
C TYR A 29 -5.80 -5.47 11.05
N MET A 30 -5.42 -5.65 9.79
CA MET A 30 -4.78 -6.87 9.28
C MET A 30 -3.26 -6.91 9.52
N LYS A 31 -2.66 -5.80 9.97
CA LYS A 31 -1.23 -5.70 10.32
C LYS A 31 -0.32 -6.20 9.19
N GLU A 32 0.45 -7.25 9.43
CA GLU A 32 1.41 -7.84 8.48
C GLU A 32 0.75 -8.76 7.45
N ASP A 33 -0.51 -9.17 7.68
CA ASP A 33 -1.26 -10.06 6.78
C ASP A 33 -1.82 -9.32 5.55
N PHE A 34 -1.72 -7.99 5.50
CA PHE A 34 -2.16 -7.17 4.38
C PHE A 34 -1.09 -6.18 3.92
N LEU A 35 -0.52 -6.48 2.74
CA LEU A 35 0.45 -5.63 2.08
C LEU A 35 0.19 -5.62 0.57
N ILE A 36 -0.11 -4.45 0.02
CA ILE A 36 -0.11 -4.23 -1.43
C ILE A 36 1.09 -3.35 -1.75
N LYS A 37 1.98 -3.86 -2.60
CA LYS A 37 3.15 -3.13 -3.08
C LYS A 37 3.05 -2.96 -4.59
N ILE A 38 3.02 -1.72 -5.04
CA ILE A 38 3.03 -1.36 -6.45
C ILE A 38 4.40 -0.79 -6.76
N GLU A 39 5.12 -1.40 -7.70
CA GLU A 39 6.43 -0.94 -8.15
C GLU A 39 6.37 -0.68 -9.64
N THR A 40 6.75 0.52 -10.05
CA THR A 40 6.86 0.88 -11.47
C THR A 40 8.28 1.34 -11.76
N TRP A 41 8.73 1.02 -12.98
CA TRP A 41 10.02 1.41 -13.49
C TRP A 41 9.86 2.12 -14.83
N HIS A 42 10.39 3.32 -14.92
CA HIS A 42 10.53 4.07 -16.17
C HIS A 42 11.70 3.47 -16.95
N LYS A 43 11.39 2.61 -17.93
CA LYS A 43 12.37 2.14 -18.91
C LYS A 43 12.81 3.33 -19.80
N PRO A 44 14.09 3.38 -20.20
CA PRO A 44 14.55 4.35 -21.20
C PRO A 44 13.82 4.20 -22.54
#